data_AF-A0A3M1NIE4-F1
#
_entry.id   AF-A0A3M1NIE4-F1
#
_cell.length_a   1.000
_cell.length_b   1.000
_cell.length_c   1.000
_cell.angle_alpha   90.00
_cell.angle_beta   90.00
_cell.angle_gamma   90.00
#
_symmetry.space_group_name_H-M   'P 1'
#
loop_
_entity.id
_entity.type
_entity.pdbx_description
1 polymer ?
#
loop_
_entity_poly.entity_id
_entity_poly.type
_entity_poly.pdbx_seq_one_letter_code
_entity_poly.pdbx_strand_id
1 'polypeptide(L)' 'VDIQYQQDFFPPITLPELREVPGLENMVLLQKGSRLSVQPVTAQEWEIICSLRLK' A
#
# COMPACT_ATOMS: atom_id res chain seq x y z
N VAL A 1 15.84 7.08 -9.28
CA VAL A 1 15.90 7.67 -7.93
C VAL A 1 16.63 6.70 -7.03
N ASP A 2 17.43 7.20 -6.10
CA ASP A 2 18.09 6.36 -5.09
C ASP A 2 17.22 6.34 -3.83
N ILE A 3 17.08 5.17 -3.22
CA ILE A 3 16.24 4.96 -2.04
C ILE A 3 17.06 4.33 -0.92
N GLN A 4 16.65 4.55 0.33
CA GLN A 4 17.29 3.99 1.52
C GLN A 4 16.28 3.16 2.30
N TYR A 5 16.80 2.14 2.99
CA TYR A 5 16.00 1.36 3.92
C TYR A 5 15.47 2.22 5.06
N GLN A 6 14.23 1.96 5.47
CA GLN A 6 13.63 2.59 6.65
C GLN A 6 13.24 1.53 7.68
N GLN A 7 12.34 0.62 7.32
CA GLN A 7 11.87 -0.46 8.17
C GLN A 7 11.14 -1.53 7.35
N ASP A 8 10.94 -2.69 7.97
CA ASP A 8 10.15 -3.79 7.41
C ASP A 8 8.71 -3.79 7.92
N PHE A 9 7.81 -4.32 7.09
CA PHE A 9 6.49 -4.77 7.52
C PHE A 9 6.54 -6.26 7.90
N PHE A 10 6.27 -6.60 9.16
CA PHE A 10 6.24 -8.00 9.61
C PHE A 10 4.94 -8.33 10.37
N PRO A 11 4.12 -9.30 9.88
CA PRO A 11 4.25 -9.99 8.59
C PRO A 11 3.99 -9.05 7.40
N PRO A 12 4.42 -9.41 6.16
CA PRO A 12 4.15 -8.61 4.98
C PRO A 12 2.64 -8.44 4.76
N ILE A 13 2.24 -7.27 4.28
CA ILE A 13 0.86 -6.97 3.92
C ILE A 13 0.61 -7.52 2.52
N THR A 14 -0.34 -8.44 2.39
CA THR A 14 -0.56 -9.16 1.12
C THR A 14 -1.55 -8.44 0.22
N LEU A 15 -1.51 -8.70 -1.09
CA LEU A 15 -2.48 -8.11 -2.02
C LEU A 15 -3.94 -8.52 -1.72
N PRO A 16 -4.26 -9.78 -1.36
CA PRO A 16 -5.60 -10.15 -0.90
C PRO A 16 -6.03 -9.37 0.35
N GLU A 17 -5.15 -9.24 1.34
CA GLU A 17 -5.42 -8.45 2.55
C GLU A 17 -5.76 -7.00 2.20
N LEU A 18 -4.95 -6.33 1.37
CA LEU A 18 -5.22 -4.94 0.97
C LEU A 18 -6.58 -4.74 0.30
N ARG A 19 -7.11 -5.75 -0.41
CA ARG A 19 -8.43 -5.67 -1.05
C ARG A 19 -9.58 -5.69 -0.05
N GLU A 20 -9.34 -6.18 1.17
CA GLU A 20 -10.34 -6.26 2.23
C GLU A 20 -10.31 -5.03 3.16
N VAL A 21 -9.32 -4.14 2.99
CA VAL A 21 -9.14 -2.95 3.84
C VAL A 21 -10.05 -1.80 3.37
N PRO A 22 -10.99 -1.34 4.21
CA PRO A 22 -11.83 -0.19 3.88
C PRO A 22 -11.01 1.09 3.71
N GLY A 23 -11.38 1.92 2.73
CA GLY A 23 -10.68 3.16 2.40
C GLY A 23 -9.56 3.01 1.36
N LEU A 24 -9.25 1.78 0.89
CA LEU A 24 -8.30 1.53 -0.19
C LEU A 24 -8.98 1.17 -1.53
N GLU A 25 -10.30 1.31 -1.65
CA GLU A 25 -11.09 0.82 -2.80
C GLU A 25 -10.63 1.44 -4.13
N ASN A 26 -10.12 2.67 -4.08
CA ASN A 26 -9.68 3.41 -5.27
C ASN A 26 -8.16 3.35 -5.51
N MET A 27 -7.41 2.67 -4.65
CA MET A 27 -5.95 2.61 -4.74
C MET A 27 -5.51 2.04 -6.09
N VAL A 28 -4.61 2.75 -6.78
CA VAL A 28 -4.14 2.42 -8.13
C VAL A 28 -3.61 0.98 -8.23
N LEU A 29 -3.02 0.47 -7.15
CA LEU A 29 -2.46 -0.89 -7.06
C LEU A 29 -3.55 -1.96 -7.17
N LEU A 30 -4.74 -1.67 -6.65
CA LEU A 30 -5.84 -2.62 -6.57
C LEU A 30 -6.74 -2.59 -7.82
N GLN A 31 -6.60 -1.57 -8.66
CA GLN A 31 -7.37 -1.42 -9.88
C GLN A 31 -7.07 -2.54 -10.89
N LYS A 32 -8.14 -3.10 -11.47
CA LYS A 32 -8.03 -4.21 -12.43
C LYS A 32 -7.26 -3.75 -13.68
N GLY A 33 -6.21 -4.50 -14.02
CA GLY A 33 -5.41 -4.24 -15.23
C GLY A 33 -4.36 -3.13 -15.07
N SER A 34 -4.17 -2.58 -13.87
CA SER A 34 -3.05 -1.67 -13.60
C SER A 34 -1.72 -2.37 -13.88
N ARG A 35 -0.87 -1.73 -14.71
CA ARG A 35 0.48 -2.21 -15.08
C ARG A 35 1.56 -1.21 -14.69
N LEU A 36 1.21 -0.20 -13.91
CA LEU A 36 2.15 0.81 -13.43
C LEU A 36 3.05 0.20 -12.36
N SER A 37 4.37 0.24 -12.56
CA SER A 37 5.34 -0.22 -11.57
C SER A 37 5.62 0.81 -10.47
N VAL A 38 5.34 2.09 -10.75
CA VAL A 38 5.39 3.21 -9.80
C VAL A 38 4.05 3.91 -9.86
N GLN A 39 3.44 4.12 -8.70
CA GLN A 39 2.08 4.60 -8.59
C GLN A 39 1.98 5.67 -7.50
N PRO A 40 1.13 6.68 -7.68
CA PRO A 40 0.84 7.62 -6.61
C PRO A 40 0.07 6.93 -5.48
N VAL A 41 0.34 7.34 -4.24
CA VAL A 41 -0.40 6.94 -3.04
C VAL A 41 -0.88 8.22 -2.37
N THR A 42 -2.16 8.30 -2.06
CA THR A 42 -2.74 9.44 -1.33
C THR A 42 -2.33 9.41 0.13
N ALA A 43 -2.38 10.56 0.82
CA ALA A 43 -2.06 10.63 2.24
C ALA A 43 -2.96 9.69 3.09
N GLN A 44 -4.25 9.62 2.76
CA GLN A 44 -5.20 8.75 3.45
C GLN A 44 -4.86 7.26 3.25
N GLU A 45 -4.56 6.83 2.02
CA GLU A 45 -4.15 5.44 1.75
C GLU A 45 -2.84 5.10 2.49
N TRP A 46 -1.88 6.05 2.51
CA TRP A 46 -0.62 5.89 3.22
C TRP A 46 -0.83 5.68 4.71
N GLU A 47 -1.65 6.52 5.35
CA GLU A 47 -1.99 6.41 6.77
C GLU A 47 -2.65 5.07 7.09
N ILE A 48 -3.61 4.64 6.26
CA ILE A 48 -4.27 3.34 6.40
C ILE A 48 -3.24 2.21 6.33
N ILE A 49 -2.42 2.15 5.28
CA ILE A 49 -1.42 1.08 5.09
C ILE A 49 -0.41 1.05 6.24
N CYS A 50 0.07 2.23 6.66
CA CYS A 50 0.97 2.35 7.80
C CYS A 50 0.33 1.81 9.07
N SER A 51 -0.94 2.13 9.35
CA SER A 51 -1.64 1.69 10.57
C SER A 51 -1.82 0.17 10.69
N LEU A 52 -1.73 -0.58 9.58
CA LEU A 52 -1.88 -2.03 9.60
C LEU A 52 -0.74 -2.73 10.35
N ARG A 53 0.46 -2.14 10.38
CA ARG A 53 1.68 -2.82 10.86
C ARG A 53 2.73 -1.89 11.48
N LEU A 54 2.73 -0.59 11.17
CA LEU A 54 3.61 0.37 11.83
C LEU A 54 3.05 0.70 13.21
N LYS A 55 3.95 0.75 14.20
CA LYS A 55 3.69 1.32 15.52
C LYS A 55 4.25 2.73 15.58
#